data_AF-A0A845ZLB2-F1
#
_entry.id   AF-A0A845ZLB2-F1
#
_cell.length_a   1.000
_cell.length_b   1.000
_cell.length_c   1.000
_cell.angle_alpha   90.00
_cell.angle_beta   90.00
_cell.angle_gamma   90.00
#
_symmetry.space_group_name_H-M   'P 1'
#
loop_
_entity.id
_entity.type
_entity.pdbx_description
1 polymer ?
#
loop_
_entity_poly.entity_id
_entity_poly.type
_entity_poly.pdbx_seq_one_letter_code
_entity_poly.pdbx_strand_id
1 'polypeptide(L)'
;METPSVKVETQQVAQLVERPIEIVEYQRHYCQCIECGVRATVPWPDSLIPGQDLGVRLQGLLGWLGNYGHLPYSKQLQMLWELGGINIGVGTLVNTNQRLATASQGSVEALRTWVAVEQPNLHVDETPWAVKGKLWGRRRG
;
A
#
# COMPACT_ATOMS: atom_id res chain seq x y z
N MET A 1 31.32 33.77 -22.75
CA MET A 1 31.96 33.98 -21.44
C MET A 1 30.81 33.98 -20.43
N GLU A 2 30.57 32.85 -19.77
CA GLU A 2 29.47 32.71 -18.80
C GLU A 2 29.86 33.42 -17.50
N THR A 3 29.02 34.34 -17.04
CA THR A 3 29.25 35.09 -15.81
C THR A 3 28.88 34.20 -14.61
N PRO A 4 29.80 33.91 -13.67
CA PRO A 4 29.48 33.03 -12.55
C PRO A 4 28.49 33.71 -11.60
N SER A 5 27.52 32.94 -11.08
CA SER A 5 26.55 33.46 -10.12
C SER A 5 27.24 33.83 -8.81
N VAL A 6 27.02 35.05 -8.32
CA VAL A 6 27.66 35.57 -7.09
C VAL A 6 27.04 34.97 -5.81
N LYS A 7 25.78 34.52 -5.89
CA LYS A 7 25.07 33.88 -4.77
C LYS A 7 23.95 32.99 -5.33
N VAL A 8 23.78 31.80 -4.76
CA VAL A 8 22.62 30.93 -5.01
C VAL A 8 21.81 30.86 -3.72
N GLU A 9 20.53 31.23 -3.80
CA GLU A 9 19.57 31.05 -2.70
C GLU A 9 18.64 29.89 -3.05
N THR A 10 18.47 28.96 -2.12
CA THR A 10 17.65 27.76 -2.29
C THR A 10 16.45 27.84 -1.36
N GLN A 11 15.24 27.77 -1.91
CA GLN A 11 14.00 27.61 -1.16
C GLN A 11 13.25 26.37 -1.68
N GLN A 12 12.73 25.57 -0.75
CA GLN A 12 11.93 24.38 -1.05
C GLN A 12 10.54 24.52 -0.43
N VAL A 13 9.51 24.15 -1.18
CA VAL A 13 8.11 24.12 -0.73
C VAL A 13 7.52 22.77 -1.12
N ALA A 14 6.93 22.08 -0.15
CA ALA A 14 6.13 20.89 -0.41
C ALA A 14 4.67 21.31 -0.63
N GLN A 15 4.04 20.83 -1.69
CA GLN A 15 2.66 21.20 -2.03
C GLN A 15 1.85 19.99 -2.49
N LEU A 16 0.53 20.06 -2.27
CA LEU A 16 -0.42 19.17 -2.92
C LEU A 16 -0.54 19.56 -4.39
N VAL A 17 -0.50 18.58 -5.30
CA VAL A 17 -0.70 18.80 -6.73
C VAL A 17 -2.16 18.55 -7.11
N GLU A 18 -2.58 19.03 -8.28
CA GLU A 18 -3.96 18.93 -8.77
C GLU A 18 -4.44 17.47 -8.90
N ARG A 19 -3.58 16.56 -9.37
CA ARG A 19 -3.87 15.12 -9.51
C ARG A 19 -2.85 14.33 -8.70
N PRO A 20 -3.02 14.24 -7.38
CA PRO A 20 -2.06 13.57 -6.50
C PRO A 20 -2.08 12.04 -6.65
N ILE A 21 -3.12 11.48 -7.27
CA ILE A 21 -3.22 10.07 -7.63
C ILE A 21 -3.26 9.94 -9.16
N GLU A 22 -2.26 9.26 -9.72
CA GLU A 22 -2.21 8.94 -11.14
C GLU A 22 -3.09 7.73 -11.45
N ILE A 23 -3.93 7.84 -12.48
CA ILE A 23 -4.77 6.75 -12.98
C ILE A 23 -4.18 6.28 -14.31
N VAL A 24 -3.82 5.00 -14.38
CA VAL A 24 -3.23 4.37 -15.57
C VAL A 24 -4.14 3.25 -16.05
N GLU A 25 -4.61 3.35 -17.30
CA GLU A 25 -5.36 2.29 -17.96
C GLU A 25 -4.42 1.42 -18.80
N TYR A 26 -4.46 0.11 -18.57
CA TYR A 26 -3.70 -0.87 -19.34
C TYR A 26 -4.63 -1.60 -20.30
N GLN A 27 -4.36 -1.46 -21.60
CA GLN A 27 -5.06 -2.19 -22.65
C GLN A 27 -4.16 -3.28 -23.24
N ARG A 28 -4.73 -4.48 -23.42
CA ARG A 28 -4.09 -5.54 -24.21
C ARG A 28 -5.07 -6.10 -25.21
N HIS A 29 -4.57 -6.42 -26.39
CA HIS A 29 -5.38 -7.02 -27.44
C HIS A 29 -5.18 -8.53 -27.47
N TYR A 30 -6.24 -9.23 -27.85
CA TYR A 30 -6.21 -10.64 -28.19
C TYR A 30 -6.29 -10.75 -29.70
N CYS A 31 -5.27 -11.35 -30.30
CA CYS A 31 -5.24 -11.60 -31.73
C CYS A 31 -5.54 -13.08 -31.96
N GLN A 32 -6.38 -13.38 -32.96
CA GLN A 32 -6.64 -14.74 -33.38
C GLN A 32 -6.02 -14.95 -34.77
N CYS A 33 -5.19 -15.99 -34.90
CA CYS A 33 -4.64 -16.37 -36.19
C CYS A 33 -5.78 -16.87 -37.11
N ILE A 34 -5.84 -16.35 -38.33
CA ILE A 34 -6.86 -16.72 -39.31
C ILE A 34 -6.64 -18.15 -39.83
N GLU A 35 -5.39 -18.63 -39.87
CA GLU A 35 -5.04 -19.94 -40.41
C GLU A 35 -5.17 -21.07 -39.38
N CYS A 36 -4.62 -20.88 -38.17
CA CYS A 36 -4.59 -21.94 -37.15
C CYS A 36 -5.60 -21.73 -36.01
N GLY A 37 -6.31 -20.61 -35.97
CA GLY A 37 -7.31 -20.30 -34.95
C GLY A 37 -6.77 -20.01 -33.55
N VAL A 38 -5.45 -20.10 -33.34
CA VAL A 38 -4.81 -19.87 -32.04
C VAL A 38 -4.97 -18.41 -31.61
N ARG A 39 -5.37 -18.19 -30.35
CA ARG A 39 -5.44 -16.88 -29.71
C ARG A 39 -4.12 -16.56 -29.01
N ALA A 40 -3.53 -15.42 -29.33
CA ALA A 40 -2.32 -14.90 -28.71
C ALA A 40 -2.60 -13.56 -28.02
N THR A 41 -1.92 -13.31 -26.91
CA THR A 41 -1.91 -12.01 -26.22
C THR A 41 -0.57 -11.79 -25.55
N VAL A 42 -0.25 -10.53 -25.29
CA VAL A 42 0.98 -10.14 -24.59
C VAL A 42 0.74 -10.23 -23.07
N PRO A 43 1.72 -10.69 -22.28
CA PRO A 43 1.63 -10.64 -20.82
C PRO A 43 1.51 -9.19 -20.32
N TRP A 44 0.96 -9.02 -19.12
CA TRP A 44 0.95 -7.74 -18.43
C TRP A 44 2.37 -7.32 -18.04
N PRO A 45 2.68 -6.02 -17.92
CA PRO A 45 3.97 -5.56 -17.41
C PRO A 45 4.12 -5.93 -15.92
N ASP A 46 5.36 -6.16 -15.48
CA ASP A 46 5.66 -6.56 -14.08
C ASP A 46 5.24 -5.53 -13.03
N SER A 47 5.06 -4.26 -13.45
CA SER A 47 4.58 -3.18 -12.60
C SER A 47 3.08 -3.26 -12.29
N LEU A 48 2.31 -4.04 -13.07
CA LEU A 48 0.88 -4.24 -12.88
C LEU A 48 0.62 -5.56 -12.14
N ILE A 49 -0.18 -5.51 -11.08
CA ILE A 49 -0.71 -6.72 -10.46
C ILE A 49 -2.11 -6.97 -11.03
N PRO A 50 -2.31 -8.03 -11.84
CA PRO A 50 -3.60 -8.27 -12.49
C PRO A 50 -4.75 -8.46 -11.49
N GLY A 51 -5.92 -7.94 -11.83
CA GLY A 51 -7.13 -8.10 -11.00
C GLY A 51 -7.14 -7.24 -9.72
N GLN A 52 -6.37 -6.16 -9.68
CA GLN A 52 -6.38 -5.20 -8.59
C GLN A 52 -6.69 -3.78 -9.09
N ASP A 53 -7.56 -3.08 -8.37
CA ASP A 53 -7.98 -1.72 -8.71
C ASP A 53 -6.97 -0.65 -8.27
N LEU A 54 -6.04 -1.02 -7.38
CA LEU A 54 -5.11 -0.08 -6.74
C LEU A 54 -3.67 -0.51 -7.01
N GLY A 55 -2.81 0.45 -7.36
CA GLY A 55 -1.37 0.20 -7.48
C GLY A 55 -0.70 -0.09 -6.14
N VAL A 56 0.44 -0.79 -6.16
CA VAL A 56 1.18 -1.23 -4.96
C VAL A 56 1.49 -0.08 -3.99
N ARG A 57 1.89 1.08 -4.53
CA ARG A 57 2.24 2.27 -3.73
C ARG A 57 1.02 2.82 -2.99
N LEU A 58 -0.12 2.93 -3.68
CA LEU A 58 -1.36 3.42 -3.09
C LEU A 58 -1.90 2.45 -2.04
N GLN A 59 -1.80 1.15 -2.30
CA GLN A 59 -2.13 0.12 -1.32
C GLN A 59 -1.28 0.26 -0.05
N GLY A 60 0.05 0.39 -0.19
CA GLY A 60 0.95 0.60 0.94
C GLY A 60 0.58 1.83 1.78
N LEU A 61 0.27 2.95 1.12
CA LEU A 61 -0.19 4.16 1.80
C LEU A 61 -1.51 3.92 2.58
N LEU A 62 -2.49 3.27 1.98
CA LEU A 62 -3.78 2.97 2.64
C LEU A 62 -3.61 2.02 3.82
N GLY A 63 -2.73 1.02 3.69
CA GLY A 63 -2.37 0.14 4.81
C GLY A 63 -1.70 0.89 5.94
N TRP A 64 -0.79 1.82 5.64
CA TRP A 64 -0.15 2.67 6.64
C TRP A 64 -1.18 3.59 7.32
N LEU A 65 -2.03 4.28 6.54
CA LEU A 65 -3.08 5.15 7.07
C LEU A 65 -4.07 4.38 7.96
N GLY A 66 -4.42 3.15 7.59
CA GLY A 66 -5.35 2.33 8.38
C GLY A 66 -4.74 1.80 9.68
N ASN A 67 -3.55 1.20 9.60
CA ASN A 67 -2.96 0.49 10.75
C ASN A 67 -2.18 1.41 11.69
N TYR A 68 -1.41 2.36 11.13
CA TYR A 68 -0.60 3.30 11.90
C TYR A 68 -1.29 4.66 12.06
N GLY A 69 -1.87 5.18 10.97
CA GLY A 69 -2.60 6.46 11.00
C GLY A 69 -4.00 6.38 11.62
N HIS A 70 -4.47 5.18 11.98
CA HIS A 70 -5.80 4.90 12.54
C HIS A 70 -6.97 5.50 11.75
N LEU A 71 -6.80 5.70 10.45
CA LEU A 71 -7.81 6.29 9.59
C LEU A 71 -8.90 5.25 9.26
N PRO A 72 -10.17 5.45 9.65
CA PRO A 72 -11.23 4.50 9.36
C PRO A 72 -11.42 4.29 7.85
N TYR A 73 -11.89 3.11 7.44
CA TYR A 73 -12.12 2.81 6.02
C TYR A 73 -13.05 3.81 5.33
N SER A 74 -14.09 4.30 6.00
CA SER A 74 -14.97 5.34 5.43
C SER A 74 -14.22 6.62 5.08
N LYS A 75 -13.23 7.02 5.90
CA LYS A 75 -12.39 8.19 5.66
C LYS A 75 -11.34 7.95 4.59
N GLN A 76 -10.81 6.73 4.51
CA GLN A 76 -9.93 6.33 3.40
C GLN A 76 -10.66 6.39 2.05
N LEU A 77 -11.90 5.88 1.98
CA LEU A 77 -12.73 5.99 0.78
C LEU A 77 -13.01 7.45 0.40
N GLN A 78 -13.34 8.28 1.39
CA GLN A 78 -13.53 9.72 1.16
C GLN A 78 -12.26 10.37 0.60
N MET A 79 -11.09 10.07 1.18
CA MET A 79 -9.80 10.58 0.69
C MET A 79 -9.52 10.15 -0.76
N LEU A 80 -9.77 8.88 -1.10
CA LEU A 80 -9.58 8.37 -2.46
C LEU A 80 -10.49 9.07 -3.48
N TRP A 81 -11.72 9.38 -3.07
CA TRP A 81 -12.66 10.14 -3.88
C TRP A 81 -12.20 11.59 -4.07
N GLU A 82 -11.87 12.30 -2.99
CA GLU A 82 -11.47 13.73 -3.03
C GLU A 82 -10.15 13.94 -3.79
N LEU A 83 -9.19 13.03 -3.65
CA LEU A 83 -7.84 13.18 -4.22
C LEU A 83 -7.67 12.54 -5.60
N GLY A 84 -8.51 11.57 -5.97
CA GLY A 84 -8.33 10.81 -7.20
C GLY A 84 -9.61 10.49 -7.96
N GLY A 85 -10.79 10.88 -7.45
CA GLY A 85 -12.07 10.47 -8.03
C GLY A 85 -12.29 8.95 -8.01
N ILE A 86 -11.55 8.22 -7.17
CA ILE A 86 -11.57 6.76 -7.13
C ILE A 86 -12.73 6.29 -6.25
N ASN A 87 -13.66 5.53 -6.82
CA ASN A 87 -14.78 4.92 -6.09
C ASN A 87 -14.60 3.40 -6.01
N ILE A 88 -14.29 2.90 -4.82
CA ILE A 88 -14.10 1.48 -4.54
C ILE A 88 -14.95 1.04 -3.35
N GLY A 89 -15.24 -0.26 -3.26
CA GLY A 89 -15.93 -0.83 -2.12
C GLY A 89 -15.02 -0.99 -0.89
N VAL A 90 -15.62 -1.01 0.30
CA VAL A 90 -14.90 -1.36 1.55
C VAL A 90 -14.20 -2.71 1.46
N GLY A 91 -14.78 -3.67 0.72
CA GLY A 91 -14.16 -4.97 0.49
C GLY A 91 -12.78 -4.89 -0.19
N THR A 92 -12.57 -3.91 -1.08
CA THR A 92 -11.27 -3.67 -1.71
C THR A 92 -10.23 -3.26 -0.67
N LEU A 93 -10.57 -2.35 0.25
CA LEU A 93 -9.67 -1.94 1.34
C LEU A 93 -9.34 -3.09 2.29
N VAL A 94 -10.33 -3.92 2.64
CA VAL A 94 -10.13 -5.10 3.48
C VAL A 94 -9.18 -6.10 2.80
N ASN A 95 -9.41 -6.39 1.52
CA ASN A 95 -8.55 -7.30 0.76
C ASN A 95 -7.13 -6.74 0.58
N THR A 96 -7.00 -5.43 0.37
CA THR A 96 -5.70 -4.75 0.32
C THR A 96 -4.97 -4.88 1.66
N ASN A 97 -5.65 -4.64 2.78
CA ASN A 97 -5.04 -4.77 4.10
C ASN A 97 -4.59 -6.21 4.39
N GLN A 98 -5.40 -7.20 4.02
CA GLN A 98 -5.04 -8.62 4.17
C GLN A 98 -3.81 -8.98 3.33
N ARG A 99 -3.71 -8.47 2.10
CA ARG A 99 -2.54 -8.70 1.23
C ARG A 99 -1.28 -8.08 1.82
N LEU A 100 -1.36 -6.85 2.33
CA LEU A 100 -0.23 -6.19 2.99
C LEU A 100 0.22 -6.93 4.24
N ALA A 101 -0.73 -7.44 5.03
CA ALA A 101 -0.43 -8.28 6.18
C ALA A 101 0.36 -9.53 5.75
N THR A 102 -0.12 -10.27 4.74
CA THR A 102 0.58 -11.43 4.18
C THR A 102 1.96 -11.07 3.64
N ALA A 103 2.08 -9.97 2.87
CA ALA A 103 3.36 -9.53 2.32
C ALA A 103 4.39 -9.16 3.42
N SER A 104 3.91 -8.65 4.56
CA SER A 104 4.76 -8.22 5.68
C SER A 104 5.14 -9.37 6.62
N GLN A 105 4.51 -10.54 6.52
CA GLN A 105 4.77 -11.69 7.41
C GLN A 105 6.23 -12.10 7.42
N GLY A 106 6.89 -12.15 6.26
CA GLY A 106 8.31 -12.51 6.17
C GLY A 106 9.21 -11.56 6.94
N SER A 107 8.98 -10.25 6.84
CA SER A 107 9.72 -9.24 7.60
C SER A 107 9.45 -9.32 9.09
N VAL A 108 8.20 -9.56 9.49
CA VAL A 108 7.82 -9.73 10.90
C VAL A 108 8.50 -10.96 11.51
N GLU A 109 8.52 -12.09 10.79
CA GLU A 109 9.15 -13.32 11.28
C GLU A 109 10.68 -13.20 11.34
N ALA A 110 11.30 -12.53 10.36
CA ALA A 110 12.72 -12.24 10.39
C ALA A 110 13.10 -11.36 11.60
N LEU A 111 12.31 -10.31 11.86
CA LEU A 111 12.49 -9.45 13.04
C LEU A 111 12.31 -10.24 14.34
N ARG A 112 11.28 -11.10 14.40
CA ARG A 112 11.04 -11.96 15.57
C ARG A 112 12.22 -12.89 15.85
N THR A 113 12.75 -13.52 14.80
CA THR A 113 13.91 -14.40 14.89
C THR A 113 15.14 -13.64 15.39
N TRP A 114 15.39 -12.47 14.80
CA TRP A 114 16.50 -11.60 15.20
C TRP A 114 16.40 -11.17 16.66
N VAL A 115 15.22 -10.73 17.12
CA VAL A 115 14.98 -10.36 18.52
C VAL A 115 15.27 -11.54 19.46
N ALA A 116 14.86 -12.76 19.09
CA ALA A 116 15.07 -13.95 19.92
C ALA A 116 16.54 -14.36 20.05
N VAL A 117 17.38 -14.06 19.05
CA VAL A 117 18.81 -14.43 19.03
C VAL A 117 19.68 -13.34 19.65
N GLU A 118 19.43 -12.08 19.31
CA GLU A 118 20.37 -10.99 19.57
C GLU A 118 20.06 -10.16 20.82
N GLN A 119 18.83 -10.23 21.35
CA GLN A 119 18.44 -9.40 22.49
C GLN A 119 18.57 -10.18 23.81
N PRO A 120 19.56 -9.86 24.66
CA PRO A 120 19.77 -10.58 25.93
C PRO A 120 18.65 -10.34 26.95
N ASN A 121 18.00 -9.18 26.90
CA ASN A 121 16.85 -8.85 27.74
C ASN A 121 15.72 -8.31 26.85
N LEU A 122 14.56 -8.97 26.89
CA LEU A 122 13.37 -8.56 26.14
C LEU A 122 12.35 -7.90 27.07
N HIS A 123 12.18 -6.59 26.94
CA HIS A 123 11.12 -5.86 27.64
C HIS A 123 9.83 -5.90 26.83
N VAL A 124 8.89 -6.76 27.24
CA VAL A 124 7.57 -6.89 26.60
C VAL A 124 6.54 -6.14 27.44
N ASP A 125 5.96 -5.08 26.87
CA ASP A 125 4.80 -4.41 27.44
C ASP A 125 3.52 -4.88 26.73
N GLU A 126 2.53 -5.29 27.51
CA GLU A 126 1.25 -5.78 26.98
C GLU A 126 0.28 -4.61 26.90
N THR A 127 -0.02 -4.17 25.68
CA THR A 127 -1.11 -3.21 25.45
C THR A 127 -2.38 -4.00 25.14
N PRO A 128 -3.37 -4.08 26.04
CA PRO A 128 -4.61 -4.80 25.75
C PRO A 128 -5.47 -4.04 24.74
N TRP A 129 -6.05 -4.75 23.77
CA TRP A 129 -7.02 -4.18 22.83
C TRP A 129 -8.22 -5.10 22.63
N ALA A 130 -9.40 -4.51 22.37
CA ALA A 130 -10.62 -5.26 22.16
C ALA A 130 -10.65 -5.86 20.75
N VAL A 131 -10.61 -7.20 20.66
CA VAL A 131 -10.81 -7.96 19.43
C VAL A 131 -12.18 -8.61 19.49
N LYS A 132 -13.11 -8.20 18.61
CA LYS A 132 -14.48 -8.77 18.55
C LYS A 132 -15.20 -8.76 19.91
N GLY A 133 -15.05 -7.68 20.68
CA GLY A 133 -15.66 -7.52 22.00
C GLY A 133 -14.98 -8.30 23.13
N LYS A 134 -13.85 -8.96 22.88
CA LYS A 134 -13.01 -9.58 23.92
C LYS A 134 -11.71 -8.80 24.03
N LEU A 135 -11.33 -8.41 25.25
CA LEU A 135 -10.00 -7.87 25.49
C LEU A 135 -8.97 -8.99 25.24
N TRP A 136 -8.19 -8.82 24.20
CA TRP A 136 -7.04 -9.65 23.91
C TRP A 136 -5.84 -9.05 24.64
N GLY A 137 -5.05 -9.89 25.30
CA GLY A 137 -3.92 -9.45 26.11
C GLY A 137 -4.24 -9.13 27.58
N ARG A 138 -5.15 -9.89 28.21
CA ARG A 138 -5.28 -9.91 29.68
C ARG A 138 -5.12 -11.35 30.14
N ARG A 139 -4.01 -11.69 30.80
CA ARG A 139 -3.91 -12.95 31.54
C ARG A 139 -5.06 -12.96 32.55
N ARG A 140 -6.01 -13.89 32.39
CA ARG A 140 -7.02 -14.14 33.42
C ARG A 140 -6.27 -14.68 34.63
N GLY A 141 -6.29 -13.90 35.73
CA GLY A 141 -5.94 -14.40 37.06
C GLY A 141 -6.97 -15.40 37.54
#